data_AF-A0A229XBA5-F1
#
_entry.id   AF-A0A229XBA5-F1
#
_cell.length_a   1.000
_cell.length_b   1.000
_cell.length_c   1.000
_cell.angle_alpha   90.00
_cell.angle_beta   90.00
_cell.angle_gamma   90.00
#
_symmetry.space_group_name_H-M   'P 1'
#
loop_
_entity.id
_entity.type
_entity.pdbx_description
1 polymer ?
#
loop_
_entity_poly.entity_id
_entity_poly.type
_entity_poly.pdbx_seq_one_letter_code
_entity_poly.pdbx_strand_id
1 'polypeptide(L)'
;MARDILKVAKSASNAVAVHKKYTVQSTGVWERIRRLLAVDPNRSTGVPLNSQYRLPTPGAIPPQSYDDPVTIPAGDIADNPYWKRDVRRNYPRLSTVNQADAVGLLTVGSRAQPNDDVLQIGQAGEQQLVAVKQQGEERGLAAVFEKDKRGIQGVLGADGLPPIPCNLNASAAKYQLGEGQGYPAVYPCRTFV
;
A
#
# COMPACT_ATOMS: atom_id res chain seq x y z
N MET A 1 -13.36 39.93 19.85
CA MET A 1 -14.33 39.44 18.84
C MET A 1 -13.82 39.59 17.40
N ALA A 2 -13.85 40.76 16.76
CA ALA A 2 -13.38 40.89 15.35
C ALA A 2 -11.87 40.67 15.16
N ARG A 3 -11.05 41.11 16.12
CA ARG A 3 -9.59 40.94 16.10
C ARG A 3 -9.13 39.49 16.29
N ASP A 4 -9.91 38.69 17.02
CA ASP A 4 -9.60 37.29 17.29
C ASP A 4 -9.93 36.43 16.06
N ILE A 5 -11.03 36.73 15.36
CA ILE A 5 -11.39 36.10 14.08
C ILE A 5 -10.33 36.36 13.00
N LEU A 6 -9.78 37.57 12.93
CA LEU A 6 -8.70 37.91 11.99
C LEU A 6 -7.37 37.18 12.29
N LYS A 7 -7.05 36.94 13.56
CA LYS A 7 -5.88 36.14 13.96
C LYS A 7 -6.06 34.66 13.62
N VAL A 8 -7.27 34.12 13.84
CA VAL A 8 -7.62 32.74 13.50
C VAL A 8 -7.58 32.53 11.98
N ALA A 9 -8.12 33.46 11.18
CA ALA A 9 -8.07 33.39 9.71
C ALA A 9 -6.63 33.41 9.16
N LYS A 10 -5.73 34.18 9.79
CA LYS A 10 -4.32 34.27 9.39
C LYS A 10 -3.50 33.05 9.83
N SER A 11 -3.87 32.41 10.93
CA SER A 11 -3.28 31.15 11.41
C SER A 11 -3.78 29.91 10.65
N ALA A 12 -4.97 30.00 10.04
CA ALA A 12 -5.59 28.93 9.24
C ALA A 12 -5.32 29.05 7.73
N SER A 13 -4.80 30.19 7.25
CA SER A 13 -4.55 30.37 5.83
C SER A 13 -3.19 29.80 5.44
N ASN A 14 -3.17 28.72 4.65
CA ASN A 14 -2.02 28.32 3.83
C ASN A 14 -1.70 29.36 2.71
N ALA A 15 -2.10 30.62 2.91
CA ALA A 15 -1.96 31.70 1.96
C ALA A 15 -0.50 32.17 1.91
N VAL A 16 0.17 31.83 0.83
CA VAL A 16 1.53 32.29 0.54
C VAL A 16 1.48 33.70 -0.07
N ALA A 17 2.35 34.59 0.42
CA ALA A 17 2.46 35.96 -0.09
C ALA A 17 2.91 36.00 -1.55
N VAL A 18 2.43 36.98 -2.32
CA VAL A 18 2.67 37.06 -3.77
C VAL A 18 4.14 37.11 -4.16
N HIS A 19 4.98 37.82 -3.40
CA HIS A 19 6.42 37.92 -3.69
C HIS A 19 7.17 36.59 -3.56
N LYS A 20 6.57 35.57 -2.92
CA LYS A 20 7.09 34.20 -2.86
C LYS A 20 6.57 33.32 -3.99
N LYS A 21 5.77 33.86 -4.91
CA LYS A 21 5.21 33.17 -6.07
C LYS A 21 5.96 33.59 -7.32
N TYR A 22 6.41 32.62 -8.11
CA TYR A 22 7.18 32.82 -9.34
C TYR A 22 6.31 33.29 -10.52
N THR A 23 5.75 34.49 -10.41
CA THR A 23 4.90 35.11 -11.42
C THR A 23 5.24 36.59 -11.60
N VAL A 24 4.99 37.14 -12.80
CA VAL A 24 5.18 38.56 -13.11
C VAL A 24 4.26 39.42 -12.24
N GLN A 25 4.84 40.41 -11.57
CA GLN A 25 4.15 41.30 -10.63
C GLN A 25 4.03 42.72 -11.14
N SER A 26 3.03 43.43 -10.63
CA SER A 26 2.95 44.88 -10.71
C SER A 26 4.09 45.51 -9.90
N THR A 27 4.55 46.71 -10.30
CA THR A 27 5.63 47.44 -9.64
C THR A 27 5.22 48.90 -9.37
N GLY A 28 5.89 49.55 -8.42
CA GLY A 28 5.68 50.97 -8.12
C GLY A 28 4.26 51.31 -7.65
N VAL A 29 3.68 52.38 -8.20
CA VAL A 29 2.33 52.85 -7.86
C VAL A 29 1.26 51.80 -8.21
N TRP A 30 1.45 51.05 -9.29
CA TRP A 30 0.50 50.02 -9.72
C TRP A 30 0.38 48.86 -8.73
N GLU A 31 1.44 48.50 -8.02
CA GLU A 31 1.36 47.48 -6.96
C GLU A 31 0.55 47.97 -5.76
N ARG A 32 0.61 49.27 -5.44
CA ARG A 32 -0.22 49.86 -4.38
C ARG A 32 -1.70 49.85 -4.77
N ILE A 33 -2.00 50.21 -6.02
CA ILE A 33 -3.37 50.16 -6.55
C ILE A 33 -3.88 48.72 -6.58
N ARG A 34 -3.09 47.75 -7.06
CA ARG A 34 -3.44 46.32 -7.08
C ARG A 34 -3.79 45.82 -5.69
N ARG A 35 -2.96 46.12 -4.68
CA ARG A 35 -3.21 45.70 -3.30
C ARG A 35 -4.47 46.33 -2.70
N LEU A 36 -4.82 47.54 -3.11
CA LEU A 36 -6.02 48.23 -2.64
C LEU A 36 -7.30 47.68 -3.29
N LEU A 37 -7.25 47.35 -4.58
CA LEU A 37 -8.44 46.98 -5.37
C LEU A 37 -8.66 45.46 -5.53
N ALA A 38 -7.66 44.62 -5.22
CA ALA A 38 -7.80 43.17 -5.32
C ALA A 38 -8.59 42.59 -4.15
N VAL A 39 -9.55 41.69 -4.45
CA VAL A 39 -10.31 40.92 -3.44
C VAL A 39 -9.39 40.09 -2.54
N ASP A 40 -8.34 39.51 -3.12
CA ASP A 40 -7.27 38.84 -2.37
C ASP A 40 -5.90 39.36 -2.87
N PRO A 41 -5.19 40.19 -2.09
CA PRO A 41 -3.90 40.73 -2.49
C PRO A 41 -2.81 39.65 -2.54
N ASN A 42 -3.02 38.47 -1.95
CA ASN A 42 -2.13 37.30 -2.05
C ASN A 42 -2.30 36.52 -3.36
N ARG A 43 -3.31 36.83 -4.19
CA ARG A 43 -3.49 36.19 -5.51
C ARG A 43 -2.48 36.72 -6.53
N SER A 44 -1.93 35.83 -7.35
CA SER A 44 -1.00 36.13 -8.45
C SER A 44 -1.72 36.29 -9.79
N THR A 45 -1.05 36.88 -10.78
CA THR A 45 -1.51 37.02 -12.17
C THR A 45 -1.45 35.72 -12.97
N GLY A 46 -0.66 34.74 -12.51
CA GLY A 46 -0.50 33.44 -13.19
C GLY A 46 0.43 33.47 -14.41
N VAL A 47 1.07 34.62 -14.71
CA VAL A 47 2.06 34.73 -15.79
C VAL A 47 3.44 34.35 -15.25
N PRO A 48 4.10 33.29 -15.75
CA PRO A 48 5.43 32.90 -15.27
C PRO A 48 6.51 33.96 -15.55
N LEU A 49 7.56 33.97 -14.75
CA LEU A 49 8.72 34.85 -14.99
C LEU A 49 9.56 34.30 -16.15
N ASN A 50 9.57 34.99 -17.29
CA ASN A 50 10.31 34.57 -18.50
C ASN A 50 11.82 34.34 -18.26
N SER A 51 12.42 35.05 -17.31
CA SER A 51 13.84 34.93 -16.99
C SER A 51 14.21 33.67 -16.20
N GLN A 52 13.23 32.95 -15.64
CA GLN A 52 13.46 31.77 -14.79
C GLN A 52 12.68 30.55 -15.26
N TYR A 53 11.49 30.75 -15.83
CA TYR A 53 10.64 29.66 -16.29
C TYR A 53 11.12 29.14 -17.64
N ARG A 54 11.57 27.88 -17.66
CA ARG A 54 12.05 27.18 -18.88
C ARG A 54 13.20 27.92 -19.59
N LEU A 55 14.05 28.55 -18.79
CA LEU A 55 15.28 29.20 -19.24
C LEU A 55 16.43 28.74 -18.32
N PRO A 56 17.43 27.99 -18.82
CA PRO A 56 17.64 27.59 -20.22
C PRO A 56 16.54 26.70 -20.78
N THR A 57 16.38 26.71 -22.11
CA THR A 57 15.45 25.79 -22.78
C THR A 57 15.96 24.35 -22.59
N PRO A 58 15.09 23.33 -22.58
CA PRO A 58 15.52 21.95 -22.35
C PRO A 58 16.64 21.47 -23.30
N GLY A 59 16.66 21.93 -24.55
CA GLY A 59 17.69 21.59 -25.54
C GLY A 59 18.97 22.43 -25.47
N ALA A 60 19.05 23.43 -24.60
CA ALA A 60 20.27 24.20 -24.37
C ALA A 60 21.21 23.53 -23.34
N ILE A 61 20.74 22.46 -22.69
CA ILE A 61 21.57 21.64 -21.81
C ILE A 61 22.49 20.77 -22.69
N PRO A 62 23.81 20.71 -22.41
CA PRO A 62 24.72 19.85 -23.15
C PRO A 62 24.23 18.39 -23.15
N PRO A 63 24.09 17.73 -24.31
CA PRO A 63 23.54 16.36 -24.38
C PRO A 63 24.31 15.33 -23.53
N GLN A 64 25.59 15.58 -23.26
CA GLN A 64 26.49 14.70 -22.52
C GLN A 64 26.58 15.05 -21.02
N SER A 65 25.77 15.97 -20.51
CA SER A 65 25.80 16.32 -19.09
C SER A 65 24.99 15.37 -18.21
N TYR A 66 24.31 14.38 -18.80
CA TYR A 66 23.45 13.44 -18.10
C TYR A 66 24.07 12.05 -18.17
N ASP A 67 24.18 11.41 -17.01
CA ASP A 67 24.56 10.02 -16.85
C ASP A 67 23.36 9.23 -16.33
N ASP A 68 23.15 8.03 -16.88
CA ASP A 68 22.08 7.15 -16.42
C ASP A 68 22.32 6.74 -14.96
N PRO A 69 21.36 7.00 -14.04
CA PRO A 69 21.56 6.64 -12.64
C PRO A 69 21.50 5.13 -12.47
N VAL A 70 22.48 4.59 -11.75
CA VAL A 70 22.53 3.19 -11.35
C VAL A 70 22.44 3.08 -9.83
N THR A 71 21.74 2.06 -9.33
CA THR A 71 21.63 1.80 -7.90
C THR A 71 22.58 0.68 -7.48
N ILE A 72 23.22 0.81 -6.33
CA ILE A 72 23.98 -0.30 -5.72
C ILE A 72 22.97 -1.11 -4.88
N PRO A 73 22.90 -2.45 -5.05
CA PRO A 73 23.88 -3.34 -5.70
C PRO A 73 23.63 -3.67 -7.19
N ALA A 74 22.58 -3.13 -7.82
CA ALA A 74 22.20 -3.51 -9.19
C ALA A 74 23.23 -3.12 -10.27
N GLY A 75 23.96 -2.02 -10.08
CA GLY A 75 25.00 -1.53 -10.98
C GLY A 75 26.41 -2.09 -10.71
N ASP A 76 26.58 -2.98 -9.73
CA ASP A 76 27.90 -3.55 -9.42
C ASP A 76 28.38 -4.46 -10.57
N ILE A 77 29.65 -4.32 -10.93
CA ILE A 77 30.33 -5.07 -12.00
C ILE A 77 30.90 -6.40 -11.48
N ALA A 78 31.15 -6.50 -10.17
CA ALA A 78 31.58 -7.71 -9.49
C ALA A 78 30.40 -8.31 -8.70
N ASP A 79 30.43 -9.62 -8.47
CA ASP A 79 29.49 -10.32 -7.56
C ASP A 79 27.99 -10.10 -7.77
N ASN A 80 27.58 -9.63 -8.96
CA ASN A 80 26.19 -9.31 -9.31
C ASN A 80 25.60 -10.21 -10.41
N PRO A 81 25.61 -11.56 -10.22
CA PRO A 81 25.10 -12.47 -11.23
C PRO A 81 23.58 -12.34 -11.37
N TYR A 82 23.10 -12.35 -12.61
CA TYR A 82 21.68 -12.09 -12.93
C TYR A 82 20.70 -13.01 -12.19
N TRP A 83 21.04 -14.30 -12.03
CA TRP A 83 20.15 -15.29 -11.40
C TRP A 83 19.81 -14.97 -9.93
N LYS A 84 20.66 -14.24 -9.19
CA LYS A 84 20.37 -13.81 -7.80
C LYS A 84 19.34 -12.69 -7.74
N ARG A 85 19.23 -11.89 -8.81
CA ARG A 85 18.31 -10.74 -8.94
C ARG A 85 17.16 -10.99 -9.93
N ASP A 86 17.04 -12.22 -10.43
CA ASP A 86 15.99 -12.60 -11.37
C ASP A 86 14.67 -12.84 -10.63
N VAL A 87 14.02 -11.75 -10.20
CA VAL A 87 12.70 -11.78 -9.55
C VAL A 87 11.60 -12.32 -10.47
N ARG A 88 11.79 -12.21 -11.79
CA ARG A 88 10.80 -12.69 -12.78
C ARG A 88 10.67 -14.20 -12.77
N ARG A 89 11.79 -14.92 -12.63
CA ARG A 89 11.78 -16.40 -12.54
C ARG A 89 11.56 -16.90 -11.11
N ASN A 90 11.86 -16.09 -10.10
CA ASN A 90 11.63 -16.40 -8.70
C ASN A 90 10.24 -15.94 -8.20
N TYR A 91 9.21 -16.14 -9.01
CA TYR A 91 7.84 -15.78 -8.64
C TYR A 91 7.23 -16.85 -7.70
N PRO A 92 6.36 -16.46 -6.74
CA PRO A 92 5.66 -17.42 -5.92
C PRO A 92 4.71 -18.26 -6.78
N ARG A 93 4.78 -19.59 -6.64
CA ARG A 93 3.88 -20.50 -7.36
C ARG A 93 2.47 -20.44 -6.77
N LEU A 94 1.47 -20.50 -7.64
CA LEU A 94 0.07 -20.62 -7.21
C LEU A 94 -0.13 -21.96 -6.49
N SER A 95 -0.67 -21.90 -5.27
CA SER A 95 -1.10 -23.09 -4.53
C SER A 95 -2.61 -23.25 -4.71
N THR A 96 -3.02 -24.38 -5.30
CA THR A 96 -4.42 -24.76 -5.45
C THR A 96 -4.70 -25.93 -4.50
N VAL A 97 -5.73 -25.81 -3.67
CA VAL A 97 -6.14 -26.84 -2.72
C VAL A 97 -7.52 -27.34 -3.15
N ASN A 98 -7.61 -28.63 -3.49
CA ASN A 98 -8.90 -29.27 -3.77
C ASN A 98 -9.49 -29.89 -2.49
N GLN A 99 -10.67 -30.48 -2.59
CA GLN A 99 -11.35 -31.09 -1.44
C GLN A 99 -10.59 -32.30 -0.87
N ALA A 100 -9.97 -33.13 -1.73
CA ALA A 100 -9.18 -34.28 -1.32
C ALA A 100 -7.88 -33.88 -0.60
N ASP A 101 -7.24 -32.80 -1.03
CA ASP A 101 -6.05 -32.24 -0.39
C ASP A 101 -6.39 -31.77 1.04
N ALA A 102 -7.55 -31.11 1.22
CA ALA A 102 -8.04 -30.69 2.54
C ALA A 102 -8.37 -31.89 3.43
N VAL A 103 -9.00 -32.94 2.89
CA VAL A 103 -9.25 -34.21 3.61
C VAL A 103 -7.94 -34.84 4.08
N GLY A 104 -6.91 -34.84 3.22
CA GLY A 104 -5.57 -35.29 3.55
C GLY A 104 -4.99 -34.53 4.75
N LEU A 105 -4.98 -33.19 4.66
CA LEU A 105 -4.47 -32.33 5.73
C LEU A 105 -5.20 -32.52 7.06
N LEU A 106 -6.53 -32.73 7.03
CA LEU A 106 -7.32 -32.97 8.24
C LEU A 106 -7.09 -34.36 8.84
N THR A 107 -6.75 -35.36 8.02
CA THR A 107 -6.61 -36.75 8.48
C THR A 107 -5.20 -37.04 8.98
N VAL A 108 -4.17 -36.73 8.18
CA VAL A 108 -2.77 -37.08 8.47
C VAL A 108 -1.94 -35.91 8.99
N GLY A 109 -2.49 -34.70 8.99
CA GLY A 109 -1.79 -33.48 9.40
C GLY A 109 -0.98 -32.84 8.27
N SER A 110 -0.05 -31.97 8.66
CA SER A 110 0.81 -31.22 7.75
C SER A 110 2.28 -31.52 8.01
N ARG A 111 3.19 -31.07 7.12
CA ARG A 111 4.63 -31.18 7.38
C ARG A 111 5.06 -30.48 8.67
N ALA A 112 4.39 -29.39 9.04
CA ALA A 112 4.72 -28.62 10.25
C ALA A 112 4.18 -29.28 11.53
N GLN A 113 3.05 -29.97 11.42
CA GLN A 113 2.36 -30.66 12.52
C GLN A 113 1.78 -31.97 11.96
N PRO A 114 2.59 -33.04 11.87
CA PRO A 114 2.11 -34.35 11.46
C PRO A 114 1.23 -34.96 12.57
N ASN A 115 0.21 -35.72 12.19
CA ASN A 115 -0.58 -36.47 13.14
C ASN A 115 0.10 -37.82 13.41
N ASP A 116 1.01 -37.85 14.39
CA ASP A 116 1.85 -39.01 14.70
C ASP A 116 1.05 -40.27 15.08
N ASP A 117 -0.18 -40.12 15.57
CA ASP A 117 -1.06 -41.23 15.93
C ASP A 117 -1.67 -41.93 14.70
N VAL A 118 -1.76 -41.22 13.57
CA VAL A 118 -2.48 -41.68 12.37
C VAL A 118 -1.52 -41.92 11.21
N LEU A 119 -0.49 -41.10 11.05
CA LEU A 119 0.43 -41.16 9.93
C LEU A 119 1.42 -42.32 10.10
N GLN A 120 1.33 -43.32 9.22
CA GLN A 120 2.26 -44.44 9.19
C GLN A 120 3.59 -44.04 8.54
N ILE A 121 4.68 -44.72 8.92
CA ILE A 121 6.04 -44.44 8.43
C ILE A 121 6.40 -45.40 7.30
N GLY A 122 7.13 -44.90 6.29
CA GLY A 122 7.63 -45.70 5.17
C GLY A 122 6.55 -46.03 4.13
N GLN A 123 6.64 -47.20 3.50
CA GLN A 123 5.73 -47.62 2.42
C GLN A 123 4.25 -47.65 2.85
N ALA A 124 3.99 -47.97 4.12
CA ALA A 124 2.63 -48.00 4.65
C ALA A 124 2.01 -46.59 4.69
N GLY A 125 2.80 -45.57 4.99
CA GLY A 125 2.40 -44.16 4.92
C GLY A 125 2.15 -43.68 3.49
N GLU A 126 2.98 -44.10 2.54
CA GLU A 126 2.76 -43.78 1.12
C GLU A 126 1.43 -44.35 0.61
N GLN A 127 1.14 -45.61 0.93
CA GLN A 127 -0.14 -46.24 0.58
C GLN A 127 -1.33 -45.57 1.27
N GLN A 128 -1.15 -45.18 2.54
CA GLN A 128 -2.16 -44.44 3.29
C GLN A 128 -2.48 -43.09 2.65
N LEU A 129 -1.48 -42.32 2.20
CA LEU A 129 -1.69 -41.03 1.55
C LEU A 129 -2.49 -41.18 0.24
N VAL A 130 -2.20 -42.22 -0.55
CA VAL A 130 -2.95 -42.53 -1.78
C VAL A 130 -4.40 -42.90 -1.45
N ALA A 131 -4.62 -43.75 -0.43
CA ALA A 131 -5.96 -44.16 -0.01
C ALA A 131 -6.79 -42.97 0.52
N VAL A 132 -6.19 -42.09 1.33
CA VAL A 132 -6.86 -40.89 1.85
C VAL A 132 -7.22 -39.93 0.72
N LYS A 133 -6.34 -39.78 -0.28
CA LYS A 133 -6.63 -38.96 -1.45
C LYS A 133 -7.82 -39.51 -2.25
N GLN A 134 -7.83 -40.81 -2.55
CA GLN A 134 -8.95 -41.45 -3.25
C GLN A 134 -10.27 -41.31 -2.48
N GLN A 135 -10.24 -41.54 -1.16
CA GLN A 135 -11.42 -41.34 -0.32
C GLN A 135 -11.92 -39.89 -0.34
N GLY A 136 -10.99 -38.92 -0.35
CA GLY A 136 -11.31 -37.50 -0.44
C GLY A 136 -11.92 -37.09 -1.79
N GLU A 137 -11.50 -37.72 -2.89
CA GLU A 137 -12.08 -37.51 -4.22
C GLU A 137 -13.50 -38.10 -4.35
N GLU A 138 -13.75 -39.27 -3.75
CA GLU A 138 -15.04 -39.96 -3.85
C GLU A 138 -16.11 -39.41 -2.89
N ARG A 139 -15.74 -39.14 -1.64
CA ARG A 139 -16.69 -38.80 -0.56
C ARG A 139 -16.60 -37.35 -0.09
N GLY A 140 -15.54 -36.64 -0.46
CA GLY A 140 -15.32 -35.26 -0.05
C GLY A 140 -15.16 -35.09 1.47
N LEU A 141 -15.31 -33.84 1.91
CA LEU A 141 -15.14 -33.42 3.31
C LEU A 141 -16.26 -33.92 4.24
N ALA A 142 -17.45 -34.23 3.69
CA ALA A 142 -18.60 -34.64 4.49
C ALA A 142 -18.29 -35.89 5.32
N ALA A 143 -17.65 -36.90 4.70
CA ALA A 143 -17.27 -38.13 5.39
C ALA A 143 -16.24 -37.91 6.52
N VAL A 144 -15.38 -36.90 6.42
CA VAL A 144 -14.43 -36.55 7.47
C VAL A 144 -15.17 -35.95 8.67
N PHE A 145 -16.09 -35.02 8.43
CA PHE A 145 -16.86 -34.38 9.51
C PHE A 145 -17.87 -35.30 10.19
N GLU A 146 -18.41 -36.30 9.47
CA GLU A 146 -19.25 -37.33 10.08
C GLU A 146 -18.45 -38.22 11.05
N LYS A 147 -17.22 -38.58 10.67
CA LYS A 147 -16.35 -39.45 11.45
C LYS A 147 -15.71 -38.72 12.63
N ASP A 148 -15.24 -37.50 12.42
CA ASP A 148 -14.60 -36.68 13.44
C ASP A 148 -15.31 -35.33 13.62
N LYS A 149 -16.29 -35.33 14.53
CA LYS A 149 -17.06 -34.14 14.89
C LYS A 149 -16.25 -33.11 15.69
N ARG A 150 -15.08 -33.48 16.23
CA ARG A 150 -14.20 -32.60 17.03
C ARG A 150 -13.02 -32.06 16.21
N GLY A 151 -12.67 -32.69 15.09
CA GLY A 151 -11.58 -32.30 14.20
C GLY A 151 -11.67 -30.87 13.64
N ILE A 152 -12.85 -30.25 13.69
CA ILE A 152 -13.04 -28.83 13.31
C ILE A 152 -12.33 -27.87 14.27
N GLN A 153 -12.06 -28.28 15.52
CA GLN A 153 -11.39 -27.42 16.51
C GLN A 153 -9.98 -27.00 16.08
N GLY A 154 -9.28 -27.82 15.28
CA GLY A 154 -7.96 -27.47 14.73
C GLY A 154 -8.00 -26.51 13.54
N VAL A 155 -9.18 -26.24 12.97
CA VAL A 155 -9.39 -25.30 11.85
C VAL A 155 -9.76 -23.91 12.35
N LEU A 156 -10.38 -23.82 13.52
CA LEU A 156 -10.78 -22.58 14.16
C LEU A 156 -9.59 -21.91 14.86
N GLY A 157 -9.77 -20.65 15.27
CA GLY A 157 -8.82 -19.98 16.14
C GLY A 157 -8.68 -20.71 17.50
N ALA A 158 -7.63 -20.38 18.25
CA ALA A 158 -7.40 -20.95 19.58
C ALA A 158 -8.57 -20.68 20.57
N ASP A 159 -9.37 -19.66 20.28
CA ASP A 159 -10.60 -19.26 20.97
C ASP A 159 -11.86 -20.00 20.46
N GLY A 160 -11.73 -20.87 19.46
CA GLY A 160 -12.84 -21.56 18.82
C GLY A 160 -13.67 -20.67 17.90
N LEU A 161 -13.20 -19.46 17.57
CA LEU A 161 -13.86 -18.56 16.63
C LEU A 161 -13.34 -18.77 15.20
N PRO A 162 -14.15 -18.49 14.16
CA PRO A 162 -13.67 -18.53 12.79
C PRO A 162 -12.57 -17.48 12.55
N PRO A 163 -11.60 -17.76 11.67
CA PRO A 163 -10.57 -16.78 11.34
C PRO A 163 -11.18 -15.55 10.66
N ILE A 164 -10.70 -14.36 11.05
CA ILE A 164 -11.08 -13.10 10.40
C ILE A 164 -10.31 -12.91 9.08
N PRO A 165 -10.85 -12.14 8.12
CA PRO A 165 -10.13 -11.82 6.88
C PRO A 165 -8.76 -11.22 7.17
N CYS A 166 -7.71 -11.78 6.55
CA CYS A 166 -6.34 -11.31 6.75
C CYS A 166 -6.16 -9.91 6.13
N ASN A 167 -5.50 -9.02 6.87
CA ASN A 167 -5.07 -7.70 6.38
C ASN A 167 -3.54 -7.67 6.27
N LEU A 168 -3.03 -7.66 5.04
CA LEU A 168 -1.58 -7.58 4.77
C LEU A 168 -0.97 -6.26 5.24
N ASN A 169 -1.78 -5.21 5.35
CA ASN A 169 -1.39 -3.87 5.82
C ASN A 169 -2.11 -3.55 7.14
N ALA A 170 -2.03 -4.45 8.13
CA ALA A 170 -2.65 -4.25 9.44
C ALA A 170 -2.18 -2.96 10.16
N SER A 171 -0.99 -2.47 9.80
CA SER A 171 -0.41 -1.21 10.30
C SER A 171 -0.87 0.04 9.55
N ALA A 172 -1.62 -0.09 8.44
CA ALA A 172 -2.16 1.07 7.76
C ALA A 172 -3.09 1.82 8.71
N ALA A 173 -2.82 3.11 8.91
CA ALA A 173 -3.58 3.94 9.83
C ALA A 173 -5.08 3.84 9.50
N LYS A 174 -5.88 3.57 10.53
CA LYS A 174 -7.33 3.77 10.44
C LYS A 174 -7.56 5.24 10.13
N TYR A 175 -8.46 5.53 9.19
CA TYR A 175 -8.78 6.90 8.79
C TYR A 175 -8.91 7.83 10.00
N GLN A 176 -8.07 8.85 10.06
CA GLN A 176 -8.14 9.88 11.09
C GLN A 176 -8.85 11.11 10.50
N LEU A 177 -9.65 11.80 11.30
CA LEU A 177 -10.23 13.06 10.86
C LEU A 177 -9.12 14.11 10.78
N GLY A 178 -8.89 14.65 9.59
CA GLY A 178 -7.92 15.72 9.38
C GLY A 178 -8.49 17.06 9.84
N GLU A 179 -7.84 17.71 10.80
CA GLU A 179 -8.32 18.98 11.38
C GLU A 179 -7.74 20.23 10.68
N GLY A 180 -6.80 20.07 9.75
CA GLY A 180 -6.01 21.19 9.19
C GLY A 180 -6.13 21.45 7.68
N GLN A 181 -6.83 20.60 6.92
CA GLN A 181 -6.91 20.70 5.45
C GLN A 181 -8.35 20.47 4.99
N GLY A 182 -8.86 21.34 4.12
CA GLY A 182 -10.19 21.23 3.52
C GLY A 182 -11.14 22.34 3.97
N TYR A 183 -12.41 22.00 4.13
CA TYR A 183 -13.45 22.97 4.45
C TYR A 183 -13.48 23.30 5.96
N PRO A 184 -13.86 24.53 6.33
CA PRO A 184 -14.22 24.85 7.71
C PRO A 184 -15.35 23.93 8.22
N ALA A 185 -15.41 23.74 9.55
CA ALA A 185 -16.37 22.83 10.21
C ALA A 185 -17.86 23.12 9.93
N VAL A 186 -18.19 24.29 9.37
CA VAL A 186 -19.56 24.66 8.96
C VAL A 186 -20.04 23.83 7.77
N TYR A 187 -19.12 23.31 6.95
CA TYR A 187 -19.47 22.52 5.78
C TYR A 187 -19.60 21.03 6.15
N PRO A 188 -20.57 20.30 5.58
CA PRO A 188 -20.81 18.88 5.88
C PRO A 188 -19.80 17.94 5.18
N CYS A 189 -18.57 18.41 4.94
CA CYS A 189 -17.52 17.67 4.25
C CYS A 189 -16.41 17.33 5.26
N ARG A 190 -16.06 16.05 5.36
CA ARG A 190 -15.00 15.55 6.24
C ARG A 190 -13.75 15.23 5.43
N THR A 191 -12.60 15.56 5.98
CA THR A 191 -11.30 15.16 5.43
C THR A 191 -10.78 13.98 6.25
N PHE A 192 -10.37 12.91 5.57
CA PHE A 192 -9.74 11.75 6.20
C PHE A 192 -8.27 11.64 5.75
N VAL A 193 -7.38 11.36 6.70
CA VAL A 193 -5.93 11.18 6.51
C VAL A 193 -5.48 9.82 7.04
#